data_AF-A0A2S3ZAY3-F1
#
_entry.id   AF-A0A2S3ZAY3-F1
#
_cell.length_a   1.000
_cell.length_b   1.000
_cell.length_c   1.000
_cell.angle_alpha   90.00
_cell.angle_beta   90.00
_cell.angle_gamma   90.00
#
_symmetry.space_group_name_H-M   'P 1'
#
loop_
_entity.id
_entity.type
_entity.pdbx_description
1 polymer ?
#
loop_
_entity_poly.entity_id
_entity_poly.type
_entity_poly.pdbx_seq_one_letter_code
_entity_poly.pdbx_strand_id
1 'polypeptide(L)'
;MLAAITLAAATALLLAGCSTASTGDGVNSNASSDGAPKAGVFEFQTPAYGSEGELVIRIPESLVEAAGSDADGLLVGEVTAKARELDSSKSCAVDLAIDYRGDGLDALSRPSMTKEEYAAEGEAELESVLMRQFGVETVEEAEASAPGGAAEVEEIVANLEQAPYSAKPAWSALDATPIDDLDASDPEPGKYVSDDSKTLTFVQSCASDPLDDGSSDQFDFPIETDGTIDAFATVEMTVMKNGTLTIIEASVADYELDSNGDWIGF
;
A
#
# COMPACT_ATOMS: atom_id res chain seq x y z
N MET A 1 88.18 -14.57 2.05
CA MET A 1 88.70 -13.78 3.19
C MET A 1 87.53 -13.36 4.05
N LEU A 2 87.67 -13.49 5.37
CA LEU A 2 86.77 -13.06 6.44
C LEU A 2 85.30 -13.55 6.43
N ALA A 3 84.78 -13.70 7.65
CA ALA A 3 83.45 -14.15 8.02
C ALA A 3 82.86 -13.21 9.08
N ALA A 4 81.53 -13.20 9.23
CA ALA A 4 80.83 -12.75 10.44
C ALA A 4 79.44 -13.43 10.51
N ILE A 5 78.95 -13.69 11.73
CA ILE A 5 77.72 -14.43 12.05
C ILE A 5 76.95 -13.67 13.14
N THR A 6 75.62 -13.55 13.01
CA THR A 6 74.59 -13.28 14.06
C THR A 6 73.20 -13.33 13.35
N LEU A 7 72.20 -14.17 13.64
CA LEU A 7 71.37 -14.36 14.86
C LEU A 7 70.90 -13.03 15.49
N ALA A 8 69.65 -12.78 15.85
CA ALA A 8 68.36 -13.50 15.71
C ALA A 8 67.24 -12.42 15.81
N ALA A 9 65.92 -12.68 15.74
CA ALA A 9 65.13 -13.92 15.72
C ALA A 9 63.80 -13.69 14.94
N ALA A 10 62.88 -14.66 14.97
CA ALA A 10 61.48 -14.48 14.54
C ALA A 10 60.54 -15.02 15.63
N THR A 11 59.51 -14.24 16.01
CA THR A 11 58.46 -14.68 16.94
C THR A 11 57.19 -14.90 16.16
N ALA A 12 56.70 -16.13 16.13
CA ALA A 12 55.42 -16.47 15.54
C ALA A 12 54.26 -16.15 16.50
N LEU A 13 53.15 -15.67 15.95
CA LEU A 13 51.83 -15.78 16.56
C LEU A 13 50.89 -16.35 15.49
N LEU A 14 50.32 -17.51 15.80
CA LEU A 14 49.42 -18.28 14.94
C LEU A 14 47.97 -17.91 15.23
N LEU A 15 47.15 -17.92 14.17
CA LEU A 15 45.73 -18.30 14.05
C LEU A 15 45.45 -18.21 12.53
N ALA A 16 45.44 -19.27 11.71
CA ALA A 16 44.54 -20.44 11.69
C ALA A 16 43.06 -20.02 11.83
N GLY A 17 42.15 -20.25 10.89
CA GLY A 17 42.08 -20.89 9.55
C GLY A 17 40.60 -20.78 9.09
N CYS A 18 40.09 -21.24 7.95
CA CYS A 18 40.64 -21.85 6.74
C CYS A 18 39.63 -21.60 5.61
N SER A 19 40.04 -21.04 4.46
CA SER A 19 39.19 -21.04 3.26
C SER A 19 39.33 -22.34 2.49
N THR A 20 38.23 -22.93 2.05
CA THR A 20 38.22 -23.93 0.96
C THR A 20 36.93 -23.81 0.16
N ALA A 21 37.06 -23.61 -1.14
CA ALA A 21 35.93 -23.64 -2.08
C ALA A 21 35.85 -25.01 -2.75
N SER A 22 34.65 -25.59 -2.83
CA SER A 22 34.26 -26.52 -3.89
C SER A 22 32.75 -26.77 -3.89
N THR A 23 32.13 -26.45 -5.03
CA THR A 23 31.20 -27.30 -5.79
C THR A 23 30.21 -28.22 -5.06
N GLY A 24 28.91 -27.94 -5.24
CA GLY A 24 27.88 -28.97 -5.45
C GLY A 24 27.01 -29.36 -4.25
N ASP A 25 25.70 -29.34 -4.50
CA ASP A 25 24.60 -30.01 -3.80
C ASP A 25 24.55 -30.01 -2.26
N GLY A 26 23.51 -29.36 -1.73
CA GLY A 26 23.08 -29.54 -0.34
C GLY A 26 22.54 -28.27 0.32
N VAL A 27 21.35 -27.81 -0.08
CA VAL A 27 20.53 -27.00 0.83
C VAL A 27 20.22 -27.88 2.04
N ASN A 28 20.81 -27.54 3.20
CA ASN A 28 20.50 -28.21 4.45
C ASN A 28 19.11 -27.80 4.93
N SER A 29 18.11 -28.54 4.49
CA SER A 29 16.73 -28.49 5.00
C SER A 29 16.64 -29.11 6.40
N ASN A 30 17.25 -28.43 7.38
CA ASN A 30 16.87 -28.50 8.79
C ASN A 30 17.59 -27.41 9.62
N ALA A 31 17.02 -26.21 9.61
CA ALA A 31 17.14 -25.26 10.70
C ALA A 31 15.72 -24.76 11.01
N SER A 32 15.10 -25.27 12.08
CA SER A 32 13.92 -24.64 12.64
C SER A 32 14.37 -23.35 13.31
N SER A 33 14.22 -22.24 12.61
CA SER A 33 14.35 -20.89 13.16
C SER A 33 12.99 -20.21 13.06
N ASP A 34 12.30 -20.11 14.18
CA ASP A 34 11.14 -19.23 14.29
C ASP A 34 11.61 -17.79 13.99
N GLY A 35 10.97 -17.11 13.04
CA GLY A 35 11.30 -15.73 12.66
C GLY A 35 12.03 -15.52 11.31
N ALA A 36 12.23 -16.54 10.47
CA ALA A 36 12.63 -16.33 9.08
C ALA A 36 11.40 -16.38 8.14
N PRO A 37 11.16 -15.37 7.27
CA PRO A 37 10.00 -15.37 6.39
C PRO A 37 10.05 -16.55 5.42
N LYS A 38 8.90 -17.21 5.21
CA LYS A 38 8.78 -18.31 4.25
C LYS A 38 9.03 -17.75 2.84
N ALA A 39 9.67 -18.51 1.97
CA ALA A 39 9.88 -18.09 0.59
C ALA A 39 8.53 -17.86 -0.11
N GLY A 40 8.36 -16.69 -0.74
CA GLY A 40 7.10 -16.25 -1.35
C GLY A 40 6.04 -15.73 -0.37
N VAL A 41 6.37 -15.54 0.92
CA VAL A 41 5.44 -15.00 1.93
C VAL A 41 6.08 -13.83 2.67
N PHE A 42 5.36 -12.71 2.73
CA PHE A 42 5.70 -11.52 3.49
C PHE A 42 4.73 -11.31 4.66
N GLU A 43 5.29 -11.05 5.84
CA GLU A 43 4.57 -10.92 7.11
C GLU A 43 5.05 -9.70 7.91
N PHE A 44 5.43 -8.60 7.24
CA PHE A 44 5.86 -7.32 7.84
C PHE A 44 7.09 -7.40 8.78
N GLN A 45 7.83 -8.51 8.75
CA GLN A 45 9.04 -8.76 9.53
C GLN A 45 10.26 -7.95 9.08
N THR A 46 10.22 -7.42 7.85
CA THR A 46 11.26 -6.58 7.24
C THR A 46 10.57 -5.47 6.45
N PRO A 47 11.19 -4.28 6.29
CA PRO A 47 10.59 -3.19 5.51
C PRO A 47 10.56 -3.48 4.00
N ALA A 48 11.37 -4.43 3.52
CA ALA A 48 11.45 -4.81 2.11
C ALA A 48 11.57 -6.34 1.93
N TYR A 49 11.08 -6.86 0.80
CA TYR A 49 11.11 -8.28 0.45
C TYR A 49 10.93 -8.50 -1.07
N GLY A 50 11.80 -9.31 -1.69
CA GLY A 50 11.70 -9.66 -3.12
C GLY A 50 11.23 -11.11 -3.34
N SER A 51 10.37 -11.32 -4.34
CA SER A 51 9.92 -12.63 -4.82
C SER A 51 10.04 -12.77 -6.34
N GLU A 52 10.34 -13.98 -6.81
CA GLU A 52 10.23 -14.34 -8.23
C GLU A 52 8.85 -14.98 -8.47
N GLY A 53 7.97 -14.29 -9.20
CA GLY A 53 6.66 -14.79 -9.59
C GLY A 53 5.52 -14.35 -8.65
N GLU A 54 5.16 -15.20 -7.70
CA GLU A 54 4.02 -15.00 -6.78
C GLU A 54 4.51 -14.59 -5.40
N LEU A 55 3.76 -13.71 -4.72
CA LEU A 55 4.08 -13.19 -3.40
C LEU A 55 2.80 -13.08 -2.57
N VAL A 56 2.70 -13.87 -1.51
CA VAL A 56 1.63 -13.75 -0.51
C VAL A 56 2.04 -12.68 0.50
N ILE A 57 1.17 -11.70 0.74
CA ILE A 57 1.37 -10.58 1.66
C ILE A 57 0.25 -10.66 2.68
N ARG A 58 0.57 -10.88 3.96
CA ARG A 58 -0.46 -11.11 4.99
C ARG A 58 -0.13 -10.47 6.32
N ILE A 59 -1.19 -10.10 7.04
CA ILE A 59 -1.11 -9.64 8.43
C ILE A 59 -0.82 -10.85 9.33
N PRO A 60 0.34 -10.93 10.01
CA PRO A 60 0.68 -12.10 10.84
C PRO A 60 -0.25 -12.25 12.04
N GLU A 61 -0.53 -13.49 12.44
CA GLU A 61 -1.38 -13.79 13.61
C GLU A 61 -0.83 -13.13 14.89
N SER A 62 0.50 -13.06 15.07
CA SER A 62 1.12 -12.41 16.23
C SER A 62 0.89 -10.90 16.30
N LEU A 63 0.68 -10.21 15.16
CA LEU A 63 0.28 -8.81 15.14
C LEU A 63 -1.19 -8.66 15.52
N VAL A 64 -2.06 -9.54 15.00
CA VAL A 64 -3.49 -9.55 15.39
C VAL A 64 -3.64 -9.83 16.89
N GLU A 65 -2.85 -10.76 17.45
CA GLU A 65 -2.83 -11.05 18.89
C GLU A 65 -2.30 -9.88 19.73
N ALA A 66 -1.29 -9.14 19.25
CA ALA A 66 -0.73 -7.97 19.93
C ALA A 66 -1.68 -6.75 19.87
N ALA A 67 -2.36 -6.55 18.74
CA ALA A 67 -3.32 -5.47 18.54
C ALA A 67 -4.65 -5.70 19.26
N GLY A 68 -5.08 -6.96 19.39
CA GLY A 68 -6.31 -7.31 20.12
C GLY A 68 -7.54 -6.64 19.50
N SER A 69 -8.23 -5.80 20.28
CA SER A 69 -9.41 -5.05 19.81
C SER A 69 -9.13 -4.14 18.62
N ASP A 70 -7.89 -3.67 18.51
CA ASP A 70 -7.50 -2.67 17.52
C ASP A 70 -7.33 -3.31 16.12
N ALA A 71 -7.43 -4.65 16.04
CA ALA A 71 -7.50 -5.42 14.81
C ALA A 71 -8.88 -6.06 14.55
N ASP A 72 -9.89 -5.85 15.43
CA ASP A 72 -11.23 -6.45 15.28
C ASP A 72 -11.93 -6.00 13.97
N GLY A 73 -11.65 -4.78 13.50
CA GLY A 73 -12.22 -4.21 12.27
C GLY A 73 -11.46 -4.54 10.99
N LEU A 74 -10.41 -5.37 11.02
CA LEU A 74 -9.52 -5.60 9.87
C LEU A 74 -10.23 -6.39 8.75
N LEU A 75 -10.45 -5.76 7.59
CA LEU A 75 -11.34 -6.24 6.52
C LEU A 75 -10.63 -7.08 5.44
N VAL A 76 -9.31 -6.96 5.31
CA VAL A 76 -8.46 -7.81 4.44
C VAL A 76 -7.34 -8.41 5.28
N GLY A 77 -7.16 -9.73 5.21
CA GLY A 77 -6.13 -10.43 5.98
C GLY A 77 -4.87 -10.77 5.18
N GLU A 78 -5.05 -11.04 3.90
CA GLU A 78 -4.03 -11.57 3.00
C GLU A 78 -4.35 -11.10 1.58
N VAL A 79 -3.31 -10.80 0.81
CA VAL A 79 -3.38 -10.66 -0.65
C VAL A 79 -2.32 -11.52 -1.31
N THR A 80 -2.65 -12.13 -2.44
CA THR A 80 -1.69 -12.83 -3.30
C THR A 80 -1.37 -11.94 -4.49
N ALA A 81 -0.15 -11.37 -4.48
CA ALA A 81 0.38 -10.55 -5.55
C ALA A 81 1.07 -11.43 -6.62
N LYS A 82 0.82 -11.12 -7.90
CA LYS A 82 1.38 -11.84 -9.04
C LYS A 82 1.59 -10.91 -10.23
N ALA A 83 2.78 -10.93 -10.83
CA ALA A 83 3.04 -10.17 -12.04
C ALA A 83 2.11 -10.64 -13.20
N ARG A 84 1.41 -9.68 -13.82
CA ARG A 84 0.55 -9.89 -14.99
C ARG A 84 1.37 -9.74 -16.28
N GLU A 85 1.21 -10.69 -17.19
CA GLU A 85 1.75 -10.60 -18.54
C GLU A 85 0.93 -9.59 -19.37
N LEU A 86 1.63 -8.70 -20.08
CA LEU A 86 1.05 -7.68 -20.97
C LEU A 86 1.73 -7.82 -22.34
N ASP A 87 1.00 -7.55 -23.43
CA ASP A 87 1.58 -7.50 -24.78
C ASP A 87 2.51 -6.28 -24.94
N SER A 88 2.23 -5.20 -24.20
CA SER A 88 3.08 -4.02 -24.11
C SER A 88 4.36 -4.27 -23.33
N SER A 89 5.47 -3.74 -23.84
CA SER A 89 6.76 -3.72 -23.14
C SER A 89 7.08 -2.36 -22.48
N LYS A 90 6.10 -1.44 -22.43
CA LYS A 90 6.25 -0.11 -21.81
C LYS A 90 5.90 -0.13 -20.32
N SER A 91 4.81 -0.81 -19.99
CA SER A 91 4.20 -0.87 -18.65
C SER A 91 4.34 -2.28 -18.09
N CYS A 92 4.28 -2.40 -16.77
CA CYS A 92 4.19 -3.66 -16.05
C CYS A 92 2.91 -3.64 -15.22
N ALA A 93 2.40 -4.82 -14.85
CA ALA A 93 1.22 -4.90 -14.00
C ALA A 93 1.34 -6.01 -12.95
N VAL A 94 0.63 -5.83 -11.84
CA VAL A 94 0.49 -6.83 -10.78
C VAL A 94 -1.00 -7.06 -10.51
N ASP A 95 -1.40 -8.32 -10.48
CA ASP A 95 -2.69 -8.77 -9.98
C ASP A 95 -2.57 -9.03 -8.47
N LEU A 96 -3.47 -8.44 -7.69
CA LEU A 96 -3.62 -8.61 -6.25
C LEU A 96 -4.95 -9.35 -6.02
N ALA A 97 -4.88 -10.66 -5.78
CA ALA A 97 -6.03 -11.44 -5.38
C ALA A 97 -6.28 -11.26 -3.88
N ILE A 98 -7.45 -10.76 -3.49
CA ILE A 98 -7.76 -10.31 -2.13
C ILE A 98 -8.51 -11.39 -1.34
N ASP A 99 -8.01 -11.72 -0.15
CA ASP A 99 -8.74 -12.54 0.83
C ASP A 99 -9.43 -11.65 1.88
N TYR A 100 -10.70 -11.40 1.64
CA TYR A 100 -11.58 -10.61 2.51
C TYR A 100 -11.94 -11.37 3.79
N ARG A 101 -11.89 -10.67 4.93
CA ARG A 101 -12.28 -11.22 6.23
C ARG A 101 -13.78 -11.01 6.45
N GLY A 102 -14.51 -12.10 6.73
CA GLY A 102 -15.95 -12.05 7.02
C GLY A 102 -16.75 -11.35 5.92
N ASP A 103 -17.56 -10.36 6.29
CA ASP A 103 -18.35 -9.55 5.37
C ASP A 103 -17.55 -8.32 4.85
N GLY A 104 -16.22 -8.38 4.89
CA GLY A 104 -15.33 -7.24 4.59
C GLY A 104 -15.53 -6.62 3.21
N LEU A 105 -15.83 -7.40 2.18
CA LEU A 105 -16.15 -6.84 0.86
C LEU A 105 -17.43 -5.97 0.89
N ASP A 106 -18.45 -6.35 1.67
CA ASP A 106 -19.68 -5.56 1.81
C ASP A 106 -19.38 -4.24 2.57
N ALA A 107 -18.49 -4.29 3.57
CA ALA A 107 -18.02 -3.12 4.31
C ALA A 107 -17.12 -2.16 3.49
N LEU A 108 -16.37 -2.67 2.51
CA LEU A 108 -15.53 -1.86 1.61
C LEU A 108 -16.32 -1.32 0.42
N SER A 109 -17.37 -2.04 -0.03
CA SER A 109 -18.18 -1.69 -1.21
C SER A 109 -19.37 -0.77 -0.90
N ARG A 110 -19.82 -0.70 0.36
CA ARG A 110 -20.88 0.25 0.76
C ARG A 110 -20.44 1.70 0.48
N PRO A 111 -21.35 2.64 0.20
CA PRO A 111 -20.97 4.00 -0.12
C PRO A 111 -20.16 4.66 1.01
N SER A 112 -19.08 5.36 0.66
CA SER A 112 -18.28 6.18 1.58
C SER A 112 -19.08 7.32 2.22
N MET A 113 -20.12 7.77 1.51
CA MET A 113 -21.01 8.84 1.91
C MET A 113 -22.41 8.56 1.34
N THR A 114 -23.45 8.82 2.12
CA THR A 114 -24.84 8.79 1.63
C THR A 114 -25.16 10.01 0.76
N LYS A 115 -26.26 9.95 0.02
CA LYS A 115 -26.72 11.09 -0.78
C LYS A 115 -27.14 12.27 0.13
N GLU A 116 -27.67 11.95 1.30
CA GLU A 116 -28.09 12.90 2.31
C GLU A 116 -26.90 13.63 2.93
N GLU A 117 -25.82 12.92 3.26
CA GLU A 117 -24.56 13.53 3.74
C GLU A 117 -23.90 14.38 2.66
N TYR A 118 -23.85 13.91 1.41
CA TYR A 118 -23.32 14.67 0.28
C TYR A 118 -24.06 15.99 0.04
N ALA A 119 -25.39 15.98 0.19
CA ALA A 119 -26.19 17.21 0.12
C ALA A 119 -25.89 18.16 1.29
N ALA A 120 -25.80 17.62 2.51
CA ALA A 120 -25.49 18.41 3.71
C ALA A 120 -24.07 19.03 3.68
N GLU A 121 -23.08 18.34 3.11
CA GLU A 121 -21.73 18.89 2.94
C GLU A 121 -21.73 20.10 2.00
N GLY A 122 -22.45 20.05 0.87
CA GLY A 122 -22.58 21.20 -0.03
C GLY A 122 -23.37 22.37 0.57
N GLU A 123 -24.41 22.09 1.37
CA GLU A 123 -25.11 23.13 2.12
C GLU A 123 -24.16 23.80 3.14
N ALA A 124 -23.33 23.02 3.83
CA ALA A 124 -22.33 23.54 4.78
C ALA A 124 -21.17 24.27 4.10
N GLU A 125 -20.71 23.83 2.92
CA GLU A 125 -19.71 24.54 2.13
C GLU A 125 -20.26 25.90 1.67
N LEU A 126 -21.49 25.93 1.15
CA LEU A 126 -22.16 27.16 0.76
C LEU A 126 -22.30 28.12 1.96
N GLU A 127 -22.82 27.67 3.10
CA GLU A 127 -22.93 28.47 4.33
C GLU A 127 -21.55 29.04 4.75
N SER A 128 -20.51 28.21 4.73
CA SER A 128 -19.13 28.59 5.05
C SER A 128 -18.59 29.68 4.12
N VAL A 129 -18.86 29.59 2.81
CA VAL A 129 -18.45 30.62 1.84
C VAL A 129 -19.24 31.91 2.03
N LEU A 130 -20.56 31.84 2.25
CA LEU A 130 -21.40 33.02 2.49
C LEU A 130 -20.98 33.75 3.78
N MET A 131 -20.72 33.01 4.86
CA MET A 131 -20.19 33.54 6.12
C MET A 131 -18.81 34.19 5.93
N ARG A 132 -17.93 33.57 5.13
CA ARG A 132 -16.58 34.09 4.88
C ARG A 132 -16.57 35.36 4.02
N GLN A 133 -17.43 35.44 3.01
CA GLN A 133 -17.43 36.56 2.05
C GLN A 133 -18.34 37.72 2.45
N PHE A 134 -19.51 37.42 3.00
CA PHE A 134 -20.57 38.39 3.29
C PHE A 134 -20.93 38.49 4.77
N GLY A 135 -20.57 37.49 5.59
CA GLY A 135 -20.87 37.48 7.03
C GLY A 135 -22.32 37.11 7.35
N VAL A 136 -22.93 36.28 6.50
CA VAL A 136 -24.35 35.86 6.56
C VAL A 136 -24.47 34.37 6.25
N GLU A 137 -25.56 33.74 6.70
CA GLU A 137 -25.78 32.29 6.56
C GLU A 137 -26.56 31.93 5.28
N THR A 138 -27.27 32.89 4.68
CA THR A 138 -28.21 32.62 3.57
C THR A 138 -27.91 33.40 2.30
N VAL A 139 -28.24 32.80 1.14
CA VAL A 139 -28.11 33.42 -0.18
C VAL A 139 -28.91 34.74 -0.25
N GLU A 140 -30.14 34.77 0.27
CA GLU A 140 -31.00 35.98 0.27
C GLU A 140 -30.35 37.15 1.03
N GLU A 141 -29.73 36.89 2.19
CA GLU A 141 -29.01 37.92 2.95
C GLU A 141 -27.70 38.36 2.27
N ALA A 142 -27.01 37.45 1.57
CA ALA A 142 -25.85 37.78 0.77
C ALA A 142 -26.23 38.66 -0.43
N GLU A 143 -27.28 38.31 -1.18
CA GLU A 143 -27.77 39.13 -2.31
C GLU A 143 -28.15 40.55 -1.88
N ALA A 144 -28.69 40.69 -0.67
CA ALA A 144 -29.10 41.97 -0.09
C ALA A 144 -27.93 42.83 0.46
N SER A 145 -26.76 42.23 0.68
CA SER A 145 -25.59 42.89 1.30
C SER A 145 -24.34 42.96 0.42
N ALA A 146 -24.25 42.12 -0.62
CA ALA A 146 -23.13 42.06 -1.55
C ALA A 146 -22.93 43.39 -2.30
N PRO A 147 -21.69 43.91 -2.43
CA PRO A 147 -21.43 45.17 -3.11
C PRO A 147 -21.69 45.11 -4.62
N GLY A 148 -21.58 43.93 -5.25
CA GLY A 148 -22.01 43.63 -6.62
C GLY A 148 -23.49 43.25 -6.75
N GLY A 149 -24.21 43.08 -5.63
CA GLY A 149 -25.59 42.62 -5.58
C GLY A 149 -25.75 41.15 -6.01
N ALA A 150 -26.97 40.75 -6.34
CA ALA A 150 -27.32 39.35 -6.58
C ALA A 150 -26.44 38.63 -7.62
N ALA A 151 -25.99 39.31 -8.68
CA ALA A 151 -25.14 38.70 -9.71
C ALA A 151 -23.77 38.21 -9.19
N GLU A 152 -23.22 38.85 -8.15
CA GLU A 152 -21.98 38.39 -7.49
C GLU A 152 -22.23 37.09 -6.72
N VAL A 153 -23.38 36.99 -6.06
CA VAL A 153 -23.77 35.82 -5.26
C VAL A 153 -24.20 34.66 -6.15
N GLU A 154 -24.95 34.92 -7.23
CA GLU A 154 -25.29 33.93 -8.27
C GLU A 154 -24.02 33.29 -8.87
N GLU A 155 -22.98 34.08 -9.15
CA GLU A 155 -21.68 33.56 -9.65
C GLU A 155 -20.99 32.68 -8.60
N ILE A 156 -21.02 33.05 -7.31
CA ILE A 156 -20.45 32.24 -6.23
C ILE A 156 -21.22 30.92 -6.06
N VAL A 157 -22.55 30.96 -6.04
CA VAL A 157 -23.40 29.76 -5.92
C VAL A 157 -23.18 28.83 -7.13
N ALA A 158 -23.11 29.38 -8.35
CA ALA A 158 -22.83 28.59 -9.55
C ALA A 158 -21.44 27.93 -9.53
N ASN A 159 -20.44 28.59 -8.95
CA ASN A 159 -19.10 28.00 -8.76
C ASN A 159 -19.03 26.96 -7.64
N LEU A 160 -20.05 26.91 -6.77
CA LEU A 160 -20.23 25.91 -5.71
C LEU A 160 -21.29 24.84 -6.08
N GLU A 161 -21.78 24.81 -7.32
CA GLU A 161 -22.66 23.73 -7.77
C GLU A 161 -21.89 22.40 -7.74
N GLN A 162 -22.17 21.61 -6.71
CA GLN A 162 -21.65 20.26 -6.57
C GLN A 162 -21.98 19.39 -7.79
N ALA A 163 -21.08 18.44 -8.08
CA ALA A 163 -21.34 17.43 -9.10
C ALA A 163 -22.60 16.60 -8.75
N PRO A 164 -23.26 15.98 -9.74
CA PRO A 164 -24.33 15.02 -9.45
C PRO A 164 -23.81 13.88 -8.57
N TYR A 165 -24.46 13.65 -7.43
CA TYR A 165 -24.09 12.57 -6.49
C TYR A 165 -23.90 11.23 -7.23
N SER A 166 -22.73 10.64 -7.04
CA SER A 166 -22.37 9.31 -7.46
C SER A 166 -21.86 8.54 -6.25
N ALA A 167 -22.43 7.38 -5.97
CA ALA A 167 -22.01 6.55 -4.85
C ALA A 167 -20.59 6.01 -5.12
N LYS A 168 -19.62 6.43 -4.32
CA LYS A 168 -18.26 5.92 -4.31
C LYS A 168 -18.11 4.88 -3.19
N PRO A 169 -17.39 3.76 -3.41
CA PRO A 169 -17.17 2.76 -2.36
C PRO A 169 -16.38 3.36 -1.18
N ALA A 170 -16.60 2.82 0.03
CA ALA A 170 -15.89 3.21 1.24
C ALA A 170 -14.37 3.00 1.13
N TRP A 171 -13.94 1.99 0.37
CA TRP A 171 -12.55 1.78 0.03
C TRP A 171 -12.25 2.27 -1.39
N SER A 172 -11.40 3.29 -1.50
CA SER A 172 -11.03 3.94 -2.76
C SER A 172 -10.38 3.01 -3.78
N ALA A 173 -9.78 1.89 -3.35
CA ALA A 173 -9.23 0.89 -4.26
C ALA A 173 -10.30 0.17 -5.11
N LEU A 174 -11.57 0.18 -4.67
CA LEU A 174 -12.70 -0.33 -5.46
C LEU A 174 -13.30 0.75 -6.39
N ASP A 175 -12.92 2.02 -6.27
CA ASP A 175 -13.26 3.09 -7.21
C ASP A 175 -12.29 3.08 -8.42
N ALA A 176 -12.10 1.89 -8.98
CA ALA A 176 -11.13 1.59 -10.02
C ALA A 176 -11.83 1.32 -11.37
N THR A 177 -11.05 1.36 -12.45
CA THR A 177 -11.55 1.07 -13.81
C THR A 177 -11.93 -0.43 -13.91
N PRO A 178 -13.03 -0.81 -14.58
CA PRO A 178 -13.33 -2.22 -14.81
C PRO A 178 -12.18 -2.94 -15.53
N ILE A 179 -11.84 -4.16 -15.12
CA ILE A 179 -10.72 -4.91 -15.71
C ILE A 179 -10.92 -5.22 -17.21
N ASP A 180 -12.17 -5.27 -17.67
CA ASP A 180 -12.52 -5.44 -19.09
C ASP A 180 -12.13 -4.25 -19.98
N ASP A 181 -11.89 -3.06 -19.40
CA ASP A 181 -11.42 -1.87 -20.10
C ASP A 181 -9.87 -1.79 -20.20
N LEU A 182 -9.14 -2.77 -19.64
CA LEU A 182 -7.67 -2.83 -19.74
C LEU A 182 -7.20 -3.36 -21.11
N ASP A 183 -6.70 -2.47 -21.97
CA ASP A 183 -5.99 -2.87 -23.20
C ASP A 183 -4.58 -3.38 -22.87
N ALA A 184 -4.37 -4.70 -22.92
CA ALA A 184 -3.06 -5.31 -22.65
C ALA A 184 -1.95 -4.94 -23.68
N SER A 185 -2.32 -4.43 -24.86
CA SER A 185 -1.42 -4.02 -25.94
C SER A 185 -1.00 -2.55 -25.86
N ASP A 186 -1.82 -1.64 -25.31
CA ASP A 186 -1.42 -0.28 -24.96
C ASP A 186 -2.02 0.15 -23.59
N PRO A 187 -1.57 -0.46 -22.48
CA PRO A 187 -2.19 -0.34 -21.17
C PRO A 187 -1.91 1.03 -20.53
N GLU A 188 -2.98 1.71 -20.14
CA GLU A 188 -2.90 2.98 -19.40
C GLU A 188 -2.49 2.72 -17.93
N PRO A 189 -1.61 3.56 -17.33
CA PRO A 189 -1.28 3.44 -15.92
C PRO A 189 -2.49 3.73 -15.03
N GLY A 190 -2.66 2.95 -13.96
CA GLY A 190 -3.78 3.10 -13.03
C GLY A 190 -4.18 1.81 -12.33
N LYS A 191 -5.31 1.87 -11.62
CA LYS A 191 -5.88 0.74 -10.89
C LYS A 191 -7.13 0.23 -11.61
N TYR A 192 -7.23 -1.09 -11.72
CA TYR A 192 -8.36 -1.80 -12.32
C TYR A 192 -8.93 -2.82 -11.34
N VAL A 193 -10.21 -3.16 -11.46
CA VAL A 193 -10.92 -4.08 -10.55
C VAL A 193 -11.76 -5.11 -11.32
N SER A 194 -11.81 -6.35 -10.84
CA SER A 194 -12.67 -7.41 -11.38
C SER A 194 -14.16 -7.19 -11.03
N ASP A 195 -15.07 -7.72 -11.84
CA ASP A 195 -16.53 -7.67 -11.60
C ASP A 195 -16.98 -8.19 -10.23
N ASP A 196 -16.22 -9.12 -9.64
CA ASP A 196 -16.47 -9.69 -8.31
C ASP A 196 -15.66 -9.00 -7.19
N SER A 197 -14.92 -7.94 -7.53
CA SER A 197 -14.02 -7.17 -6.66
C SER A 197 -12.91 -7.97 -5.98
N LYS A 198 -12.63 -9.21 -6.39
CA LYS A 198 -11.62 -10.07 -5.75
C LYS A 198 -10.21 -9.90 -6.30
N THR A 199 -10.06 -9.25 -7.44
CA THR A 199 -8.76 -8.94 -8.04
C THR A 199 -8.67 -7.45 -8.29
N LEU A 200 -7.66 -6.81 -7.73
CA LEU A 200 -7.19 -5.51 -8.20
C LEU A 200 -5.99 -5.72 -9.12
N THR A 201 -5.93 -5.00 -10.23
CA THR A 201 -4.77 -4.99 -11.12
C THR A 201 -4.18 -3.58 -11.11
N PHE A 202 -2.94 -3.44 -10.66
CA PHE A 202 -2.22 -2.17 -10.74
C PHE A 202 -1.34 -2.18 -11.99
N VAL A 203 -1.41 -1.11 -12.79
CA VAL A 203 -0.62 -0.91 -14.01
C VAL A 203 0.31 0.27 -13.80
N GLN A 204 1.61 0.01 -13.82
CA GLN A 204 2.66 0.96 -13.47
C GLN A 204 3.79 0.98 -14.52
N SER A 205 4.69 1.94 -14.41
CA SER A 205 5.97 1.87 -15.13
C SER A 205 6.73 0.63 -14.68
N CYS A 206 7.33 -0.12 -15.62
CA CYS A 206 8.19 -1.23 -15.23
C CYS A 206 9.42 -0.74 -14.46
N ALA A 207 9.57 -1.21 -13.23
CA ALA A 207 10.72 -0.91 -12.39
C ALA A 207 12.03 -1.34 -13.06
N SER A 208 13.02 -0.44 -13.00
CA SER A 208 14.34 -0.63 -13.60
C SER A 208 15.30 -1.40 -12.67
N ASP A 209 15.07 -1.31 -11.37
CA ASP A 209 15.67 -2.15 -10.33
C ASP A 209 14.65 -2.49 -9.23
N PRO A 210 14.92 -3.46 -8.33
CA PRO A 210 13.96 -3.89 -7.32
C PRO A 210 13.49 -2.81 -6.34
N LEU A 211 14.26 -1.74 -6.14
CA LEU A 211 14.00 -0.68 -5.16
C LEU A 211 13.66 0.68 -5.82
N ASP A 212 13.14 0.63 -7.05
CA ASP A 212 12.75 1.78 -7.87
C ASP A 212 11.44 2.43 -7.35
N ASP A 213 11.58 3.32 -6.37
CA ASP A 213 10.53 4.14 -5.74
C ASP A 213 9.82 5.14 -6.70
N GLY A 214 10.34 5.30 -7.92
CA GLY A 214 9.67 6.02 -9.00
C GLY A 214 8.73 5.15 -9.84
N SER A 215 8.71 3.84 -9.59
CA SER A 215 8.03 2.82 -10.41
C SER A 215 7.25 1.83 -9.53
N SER A 216 6.69 2.31 -8.43
CA SER A 216 5.98 1.56 -7.40
C SER A 216 4.49 1.94 -7.32
N ASP A 217 3.69 1.08 -6.70
CA ASP A 217 2.30 1.34 -6.32
C ASP A 217 2.02 0.85 -4.89
N GLN A 218 1.15 1.57 -4.18
CA GLN A 218 0.78 1.29 -2.79
C GLN A 218 -0.49 0.43 -2.69
N PHE A 219 -0.45 -0.59 -1.84
CA PHE A 219 -1.61 -1.34 -1.36
C PHE A 219 -1.76 -1.20 0.16
N ASP A 220 -2.98 -0.88 0.59
CA ASP A 220 -3.36 -0.75 1.99
C ASP A 220 -4.24 -1.92 2.41
N PHE A 221 -4.01 -2.44 3.62
CA PHE A 221 -4.87 -3.40 4.30
C PHE A 221 -5.92 -2.62 5.11
N PRO A 222 -7.17 -2.53 4.63
CA PRO A 222 -8.18 -1.67 5.25
C PRO A 222 -8.72 -2.22 6.58
N ILE A 223 -8.99 -1.32 7.51
CA ILE A 223 -9.66 -1.56 8.79
C ILE A 223 -10.84 -0.60 8.95
N GLU A 224 -11.96 -1.09 9.49
CA GLU A 224 -13.09 -0.26 9.89
C GLU A 224 -13.02 0.11 11.38
N THR A 225 -12.83 1.39 11.66
CA THR A 225 -12.82 1.95 13.03
C THR A 225 -13.85 3.07 13.12
N ASP A 226 -14.77 2.98 14.09
CA ASP A 226 -15.88 3.92 14.29
C ASP A 226 -16.71 4.26 13.01
N GLY A 227 -16.75 3.34 12.05
CA GLY A 227 -17.47 3.47 10.77
C GLY A 227 -16.70 4.12 9.63
N THR A 228 -15.43 4.49 9.86
CA THR A 228 -14.46 4.99 8.88
C THR A 228 -13.55 3.85 8.42
N ILE A 229 -13.15 3.85 7.14
CA ILE A 229 -12.16 2.90 6.60
C ILE A 229 -10.79 3.58 6.56
N ASP A 230 -9.86 3.07 7.36
CA ASP A 230 -8.46 3.52 7.44
C ASP A 230 -7.50 2.39 7.01
N ALA A 231 -6.20 2.68 6.89
CA ALA A 231 -5.16 1.69 6.60
C ALA A 231 -4.56 1.15 7.90
N PHE A 232 -4.70 -0.16 8.16
CA PHE A 232 -4.05 -0.84 9.29
C PHE A 232 -2.58 -1.14 9.01
N ALA A 233 -2.28 -1.52 7.77
CA ALA A 233 -0.93 -1.76 7.31
C ALA A 233 -0.83 -1.41 5.82
N THR A 234 0.37 -1.05 5.38
CA THR A 234 0.63 -0.58 4.03
C THR A 234 1.85 -1.29 3.46
N VAL A 235 1.80 -1.65 2.18
CA VAL A 235 2.95 -2.13 1.41
C VAL A 235 3.08 -1.34 0.12
N GLU A 236 4.31 -1.00 -0.25
CA GLU A 236 4.65 -0.38 -1.52
C GLU A 236 5.41 -1.39 -2.39
N MET A 237 4.97 -1.59 -3.63
CA MET A 237 5.41 -2.69 -4.49
C MET A 237 5.92 -2.23 -5.86
N THR A 238 7.06 -2.77 -6.27
CA THR A 238 7.61 -2.63 -7.63
C THR A 238 7.41 -3.91 -8.47
N VAL A 239 7.25 -3.73 -9.78
CA VAL A 239 7.12 -4.82 -10.76
C VAL A 239 8.16 -4.67 -11.87
N MET A 240 9.05 -5.64 -12.01
CA MET A 240 10.07 -5.66 -13.07
C MET A 240 9.60 -6.45 -14.30
N LYS A 241 10.20 -6.17 -15.47
CA LYS A 241 9.86 -6.81 -16.77
C LYS A 241 10.00 -8.33 -16.85
N ASN A 242 10.74 -8.93 -15.93
CA ASN A 242 10.92 -10.38 -15.81
C ASN A 242 9.87 -11.03 -14.88
N GLY A 243 8.94 -10.25 -14.30
CA GLY A 243 7.98 -10.73 -13.31
C GLY A 243 8.51 -10.82 -11.88
N THR A 244 9.66 -10.22 -11.58
CA THR A 244 10.10 -10.03 -10.18
C THR A 244 9.20 -8.98 -9.52
N LEU A 245 8.67 -9.34 -8.35
CA LEU A 245 7.92 -8.46 -7.46
C LEU A 245 8.78 -8.11 -6.25
N THR A 246 8.78 -6.85 -5.83
CA THR A 246 9.50 -6.44 -4.60
C THR A 246 8.64 -5.50 -3.79
N ILE A 247 8.43 -5.82 -2.51
CA ILE A 247 7.99 -4.85 -1.51
C ILE A 247 9.21 -4.01 -1.16
N ILE A 248 9.11 -2.69 -1.35
CA ILE A 248 10.22 -1.75 -1.13
C ILE A 248 10.10 -1.01 0.20
N GLU A 249 8.86 -0.75 0.62
CA GLU A 249 8.51 -0.22 1.93
C GLU A 249 7.28 -0.96 2.47
N ALA A 250 7.23 -1.14 3.78
CA ALA A 250 6.09 -1.73 4.48
C ALA A 250 6.01 -1.17 5.90
N SER A 251 4.79 -0.89 6.34
CA SER A 251 4.51 -0.33 7.67
C SER A 251 3.19 -0.88 8.23
N VAL A 252 3.04 -0.75 9.54
CA VAL A 252 1.82 -1.05 10.28
C VAL A 252 1.49 0.20 11.09
N ALA A 253 0.24 0.64 11.07
CA ALA A 253 -0.22 1.77 11.88
C ALA A 253 -0.12 1.39 13.36
N ASP A 254 0.42 2.28 14.19
CA ASP A 254 0.52 2.17 15.65
C ASP A 254 1.25 0.94 16.24
N TYR A 255 1.86 0.06 15.41
CA TYR A 255 2.63 -1.11 15.84
C TYR A 255 4.02 -1.22 15.20
N GLU A 256 5.01 -1.64 15.98
CA GLU A 256 6.35 -2.00 15.50
C GLU A 256 6.85 -3.34 16.09
N LEU A 257 7.92 -3.90 15.52
CA LEU A 257 8.61 -5.05 16.07
C LEU A 257 9.71 -4.62 17.04
N ASP A 258 9.69 -5.19 18.24
CA ASP A 258 10.72 -4.96 19.24
C ASP A 258 12.04 -5.70 18.93
N SER A 259 13.06 -5.52 19.78
CA SER A 259 14.37 -6.18 19.61
C SER A 259 14.36 -7.72 19.70
N ASN A 260 13.27 -8.33 20.15
CA ASN A 260 13.07 -9.79 20.24
C ASN A 260 12.26 -10.32 19.05
N GLY A 261 11.63 -9.46 18.26
CA GLY A 261 10.69 -9.82 17.19
C GLY A 261 9.25 -9.96 17.67
N ASP A 262 8.91 -9.40 18.83
CA ASP A 262 7.54 -9.32 19.35
C ASP A 262 6.89 -8.01 18.88
N TRP A 263 5.61 -8.06 18.48
CA TRP A 263 4.86 -6.86 18.10
C TRP A 263 4.47 -6.05 19.34
N ILE A 264 4.70 -4.73 19.30
CA ILE A 264 4.37 -3.77 20.36
C ILE A 264 3.67 -2.55 19.77
N GLY A 265 2.65 -2.03 20.48
CA GLY A 265 2.02 -0.76 20.16
C GLY A 265 2.71 0.43 20.84
N PHE A 266 2.60 1.64 20.27
CA PHE A 266 3.32 2.85 20.75
C PHE A 266 2.44 4.03 21.20
#